data_AF-A0A9E0W0W5-F1
#
_entry.id   AF-A0A9E0W0W5-F1
#
_cell.length_a   1.000
_cell.length_b   1.000
_cell.length_c   1.000
_cell.angle_alpha   90.00
_cell.angle_beta   90.00
_cell.angle_gamma   90.00
#
_symmetry.space_group_name_H-M   'P 1'
#
loop_
_entity.id
_entity.type
_entity.pdbx_description
1 polymer ?
#
loop_
_entity_poly.entity_id
_entity_poly.type
_entity_poly.pdbx_seq_one_letter_code
_entity_poly.pdbx_strand_id
1 'polypeptide(L)'
;SIRVFPLSNWTELDIWQYIYLESIPIVPLYFAAKRPIVTRDGVDIMVDDERLPLEEGEVPEMKMVRFRTLGCYPLTGAVNSTAQTLPEIIQEMLLTTTSERQGRVIDNDGAGSMEQKKMEGYF
;
A
#
# COMPACT_ATOMS: atom_id res chain seq x y z
N SER A 1 -16.02 -20.66 -17.54
CA SER A 1 -14.75 -19.91 -17.39
C SER A 1 -13.92 -20.58 -16.31
N ILE A 2 -12.62 -20.80 -16.54
CA ILE A 2 -11.70 -21.42 -15.56
C ILE A 2 -10.77 -20.32 -15.03
N ARG A 3 -10.54 -20.29 -13.72
CA ARG A 3 -9.56 -19.40 -13.05
C ARG A 3 -8.43 -20.25 -12.50
N VAL A 4 -7.20 -19.80 -12.66
CA VAL A 4 -5.99 -20.49 -12.16
C VAL A 4 -5.21 -19.52 -11.29
N PHE A 5 -4.71 -20.00 -10.15
CA PHE A 5 -3.97 -19.20 -9.17
C PHE A 5 -2.63 -19.88 -8.88
N PRO A 6 -1.59 -19.70 -9.72
CA PRO A 6 -0.32 -20.43 -9.62
C PRO A 6 0.44 -20.19 -8.30
N LEU A 7 0.19 -19.04 -7.66
CA LEU A 7 0.85 -18.61 -6.44
C LEU A 7 -0.03 -18.83 -5.19
N SER A 8 -1.09 -19.64 -5.28
CA SER A 8 -2.06 -19.79 -4.18
C SER A 8 -1.48 -20.34 -2.89
N ASN A 9 -0.39 -21.10 -2.97
CA ASN A 9 0.29 -21.70 -1.82
C ASN A 9 1.51 -20.88 -1.36
N TRP A 10 1.79 -19.75 -2.01
CA TRP A 10 2.90 -18.88 -1.66
C TRP A 10 2.47 -17.88 -0.59
N THR A 11 3.32 -17.70 0.41
CA THR A 11 3.23 -16.61 1.38
C THR A 11 3.84 -15.33 0.81
N GLU A 12 3.61 -14.19 1.45
CA GLU A 12 4.26 -12.93 1.09
C GLU A 12 5.80 -13.03 1.22
N LEU A 13 6.29 -13.78 2.22
CA LEU A 13 7.72 -14.00 2.39
C LEU A 13 8.31 -14.77 1.21
N ASP A 14 7.60 -15.79 0.71
CA ASP A 14 8.05 -16.58 -0.47
C ASP A 14 8.18 -15.67 -1.70
N ILE A 15 7.24 -14.75 -1.90
CA ILE A 15 7.29 -13.77 -3.00
C ILE A 15 8.52 -12.87 -2.89
N TRP A 16 8.76 -12.27 -1.72
CA TRP A 16 9.91 -11.37 -1.54
C TRP A 16 11.26 -12.09 -1.66
N GLN A 17 11.37 -13.30 -1.12
CA GLN A 17 12.57 -14.13 -1.26
C GLN A 17 12.83 -14.49 -2.72
N TYR A 18 11.79 -14.83 -3.48
CA TYR A 18 11.94 -15.15 -4.89
C TYR A 18 12.37 -13.94 -5.73
N ILE A 19 11.78 -12.77 -5.50
CA ILE A 19 12.20 -11.51 -6.13
C ILE A 19 13.69 -11.26 -5.86
N TYR A 20 14.16 -11.52 -4.64
CA TYR A 20 15.56 -11.35 -4.26
C TYR A 20 16.49 -12.35 -4.97
N LEU A 21 16.15 -13.65 -4.95
CA LEU A 21 16.95 -14.70 -5.56
C LEU A 21 17.08 -14.54 -7.08
N GLU A 22 15.99 -14.14 -7.74
CA GLU A 22 15.92 -13.98 -9.20
C GLU A 22 16.30 -12.56 -9.66
N SER A 23 16.65 -11.66 -8.73
CA SER A 23 17.01 -10.26 -9.03
C SER A 23 15.94 -9.54 -9.85
N ILE A 24 14.66 -9.76 -9.53
CA ILE A 24 13.53 -9.16 -10.25
C ILE A 24 13.40 -7.68 -9.86
N PRO A 25 13.40 -6.74 -10.83
CA PRO A 25 13.19 -5.33 -10.53
C PRO A 25 11.75 -5.08 -10.04
N ILE A 26 11.61 -4.25 -9.01
CA ILE A 26 10.30 -3.87 -8.44
C ILE A 26 10.08 -2.37 -8.46
N VAL A 27 8.82 -1.97 -8.32
CA VAL A 27 8.40 -0.56 -8.32
C VAL A 27 8.95 0.16 -7.07
N PRO A 28 9.49 1.40 -7.20
CA PRO A 28 10.08 2.13 -6.07
C PRO A 28 9.15 2.41 -4.88
N LEU A 29 7.83 2.38 -5.08
CA LEU A 29 6.84 2.57 -4.03
C LEU A 29 6.85 1.43 -2.99
N TYR A 30 7.38 0.25 -3.34
CA TYR A 30 7.57 -0.83 -2.38
C TYR A 30 8.70 -0.54 -1.38
N PHE A 31 9.61 0.37 -1.69
CA PHE A 31 10.67 0.80 -0.78
C PHE A 31 10.25 2.02 0.03
N ALA A 32 10.71 2.06 1.28
CA ALA A 32 10.48 3.16 2.17
C ALA A 32 11.20 4.42 1.69
N ALA A 33 10.50 5.54 1.71
CA ALA A 33 11.06 6.86 1.43
C ALA A 33 10.24 7.94 2.15
N LYS A 34 10.83 9.11 2.34
CA LYS A 34 10.12 10.28 2.84
C LYS A 34 9.12 10.76 1.79
N ARG A 35 7.83 10.74 2.12
CA ARG A 35 6.73 11.13 1.23
C ARG A 35 5.77 12.08 1.94
N PRO A 36 5.16 13.04 1.24
CA PRO A 36 4.10 13.89 1.78
C PRO A 36 2.83 13.06 1.96
N ILE A 37 2.37 12.93 3.20
CA ILE A 37 1.23 12.10 3.60
C ILE A 37 0.18 12.95 4.30
N VAL A 38 -1.08 12.75 3.97
CA VAL A 38 -2.23 13.16 4.78
C VAL A 38 -2.90 11.94 5.39
N THR A 39 -3.38 12.06 6.61
CA THR A 39 -4.12 10.97 7.27
C THR A 39 -5.62 11.29 7.20
N ARG A 40 -6.36 10.55 6.37
CA ARG A 40 -7.81 10.68 6.22
C ARG A 40 -8.48 9.36 6.60
N ASP A 41 -9.45 9.41 7.52
CA ASP A 41 -10.14 8.23 8.06
C ASP A 41 -9.20 7.11 8.58
N GLY A 42 -8.06 7.52 9.18
CA GLY A 42 -7.06 6.60 9.71
C GLY A 42 -6.14 5.97 8.66
N VAL A 43 -6.24 6.38 7.39
CA VAL A 43 -5.41 5.91 6.29
C VAL A 43 -4.38 6.98 5.93
N ASP A 44 -3.11 6.57 5.88
CA ASP A 44 -2.04 7.42 5.37
C ASP A 44 -2.06 7.43 3.83
N ILE A 45 -2.46 8.55 3.23
CA ILE A 45 -2.59 8.75 1.79
C ILE A 45 -1.46 9.65 1.29
N MET A 46 -0.77 9.23 0.22
CA MET A 46 0.28 10.05 -0.39
C MET A 46 -0.30 11.17 -1.24
N VAL A 47 0.26 12.37 -1.08
CA VAL A 47 -0.11 13.56 -1.86
C VAL A 47 0.94 13.74 -2.95
N ASP A 48 0.71 13.18 -4.13
CA ASP A 48 1.67 13.23 -5.25
C ASP A 48 1.15 13.98 -6.48
N ASP A 49 -0.17 14.21 -6.60
CA ASP A 49 -0.75 15.05 -7.64
C ASP A 49 -2.13 15.65 -7.26
N GLU A 50 -2.74 16.35 -8.22
CA GLU A 50 -3.97 17.13 -8.04
C GLU A 50 -5.24 16.29 -7.92
N ARG A 51 -5.18 14.96 -8.13
CA ARG A 51 -6.37 14.08 -8.03
C ARG A 51 -6.85 13.89 -6.59
N LEU A 52 -6.03 14.25 -5.61
CA LEU A 52 -6.41 14.29 -4.20
C LEU A 52 -6.53 15.75 -3.74
N PRO A 53 -7.70 16.38 -3.90
CA PRO A 53 -7.94 17.68 -3.29
C PRO A 53 -7.87 17.54 -1.76
N LEU A 54 -7.12 18.44 -1.14
CA LEU A 54 -7.01 18.54 0.31
C LEU A 54 -8.29 19.15 0.90
N GLU A 55 -8.75 18.60 2.02
CA GLU A 55 -9.85 19.16 2.80
C GLU A 55 -9.37 20.36 3.64
N GLU A 56 -10.31 21.14 4.15
CA GLU A 56 -9.99 22.32 4.96
C GLU A 56 -9.19 21.92 6.22
N GLY A 57 -7.97 22.43 6.34
CA GLY A 57 -7.07 22.14 7.46
C GLY A 57 -6.14 20.94 7.25
N GLU A 58 -6.25 20.20 6.16
CA GLU A 58 -5.28 19.16 5.83
C GLU A 58 -3.96 19.78 5.36
N VAL A 59 -2.88 19.46 6.07
CA VAL A 59 -1.52 19.84 5.70
C VAL A 59 -0.70 18.56 5.58
N PRO A 60 -0.14 18.25 4.39
CA PRO A 60 0.67 17.04 4.23
C PRO A 60 1.92 17.07 5.10
N GLU A 61 2.16 15.96 5.80
CA GLU A 61 3.35 15.77 6.62
C GLU A 61 4.33 14.80 5.94
N MET A 62 5.63 15.08 6.05
CA MET A 62 6.65 14.18 5.50
C MET A 62 6.83 12.97 6.42
N LYS A 63 6.32 11.80 6.01
CA LYS A 63 6.46 10.54 6.73
C LYS A 63 7.39 9.57 5.99
N MET A 64 8.09 8.72 6.74
CA MET A 64 8.90 7.64 6.16
C MET A 64 8.02 6.40 5.97
N VAL A 65 7.61 6.15 4.73
CA VAL A 65 6.58 5.15 4.43
C VAL A 65 6.91 4.34 3.18
N ARG A 66 6.33 3.14 3.06
CA ARG A 66 6.28 2.34 1.82
C ARG A 66 4.86 1.86 1.55
N PHE A 67 4.66 1.22 0.40
CA PHE A 67 3.38 0.61 0.04
C PHE A 67 3.51 -0.91 -0.04
N ARG A 68 2.59 -1.64 0.61
CA ARG A 68 2.57 -3.12 0.59
C ARG A 68 1.73 -3.68 -0.54
N THR A 69 0.64 -3.01 -0.87
CA THR A 69 -0.19 -3.23 -2.06
C THR A 69 -0.11 -1.98 -2.94
N LEU A 70 -0.29 -2.12 -4.26
CA LEU A 70 -0.47 -0.98 -5.16
C LEU A 70 -1.78 -1.16 -5.92
N GLY A 71 -2.71 -0.22 -5.72
CA GLY A 71 -3.98 -0.17 -6.41
C GLY A 71 -4.16 1.16 -7.15
N CYS A 72 -5.40 1.61 -7.28
CA CYS A 72 -5.68 2.94 -7.80
C CYS A 72 -5.27 4.00 -6.78
N TYR A 73 -4.72 5.11 -7.28
CA TYR A 73 -4.60 6.35 -6.52
C TYR A 73 -5.98 7.01 -6.36
N PRO A 74 -6.31 7.65 -5.23
CA PRO A 74 -5.58 7.77 -3.96
C PRO A 74 -5.92 6.66 -2.93
N LEU A 75 -6.44 5.51 -3.37
CA LEU A 75 -7.03 4.48 -2.51
C LEU A 75 -6.03 3.46 -1.92
N THR A 76 -4.75 3.73 -2.03
CA THR A 76 -3.69 2.85 -1.53
C THR A 76 -3.09 3.46 -0.26
N GLY A 77 -3.29 2.80 0.88
CA GLY A 77 -2.74 3.24 2.15
C GLY A 77 -1.24 2.96 2.26
N ALA A 78 -0.47 3.98 2.60
CA ALA A 78 0.94 3.87 2.94
C ALA A 78 1.09 3.23 4.33
N VAL A 79 2.22 2.57 4.55
CA VAL A 79 2.60 2.03 5.86
C VAL A 79 3.91 2.65 6.31
N ASN A 80 3.99 3.02 7.59
CA ASN A 80 5.24 3.48 8.20
C ASN A 80 6.28 2.35 8.14
N SER A 81 7.44 2.65 7.58
CA SER A 81 8.51 1.67 7.36
C SER A 81 9.83 2.39 7.18
N THR A 82 10.93 1.75 7.55
CA THR A 82 12.29 2.21 7.25
C THR A 82 13.00 1.34 6.21
N ALA A 83 12.30 0.35 5.62
CA ALA A 83 12.89 -0.61 4.69
C ALA A 83 13.08 -0.01 3.28
N GLN A 84 14.28 0.47 3.00
CA GLN A 84 14.68 1.11 1.74
C GLN A 84 15.24 0.11 0.72
N THR A 85 15.56 -1.10 1.16
CA THR A 85 16.11 -2.16 0.29
C THR A 85 15.29 -3.44 0.37
N LEU A 86 15.45 -4.32 -0.62
CA LEU A 86 14.75 -5.61 -0.64
C LEU A 86 15.12 -6.52 0.55
N PRO A 87 16.38 -6.64 0.97
CA PRO A 87 16.73 -7.34 2.21
C PRO A 87 16.06 -6.76 3.45
N GLU A 88 15.96 -5.42 3.55
CA GLU A 88 15.29 -4.77 4.67
C GLU A 88 13.78 -5.04 4.67
N ILE A 89 13.13 -5.10 3.50
CA ILE A 89 11.72 -5.49 3.40
C ILE A 89 11.54 -6.92 3.91
N ILE A 90 12.40 -7.86 3.49
CA ILE A 90 12.34 -9.25 3.94
C ILE A 90 12.51 -9.33 5.46
N GLN A 91 13.48 -8.59 6.03
CA GLN A 91 13.69 -8.52 7.48
C GLN A 91 12.48 -7.95 8.21
N GLU A 92 11.88 -6.87 7.70
CA GLU A 92 10.67 -6.29 8.26
C GLU A 92 9.53 -7.31 8.28
N MET A 93 9.36 -8.11 7.22
CA MET A 93 8.32 -9.14 7.15
C MET A 93 8.51 -10.29 8.13
N LEU A 94 9.77 -10.65 8.45
CA LEU A 94 10.06 -11.67 9.47
C LEU A 94 9.71 -11.20 10.89
N LEU A 95 9.71 -9.88 11.12
CA LEU A 95 9.44 -9.27 12.44
C LEU A 95 8.01 -8.78 12.59
N THR A 96 7.28 -8.62 11.48
CA THR A 96 5.93 -8.04 11.46
C THR A 96 4.87 -9.12 11.53
N THR A 97 3.85 -8.92 12.37
CA THR A 97 2.73 -9.87 12.54
C THR A 97 1.50 -9.53 11.67
N THR A 98 1.61 -8.54 10.79
CA THR A 98 0.49 -8.02 9.99
C THR A 98 0.56 -8.40 8.52
N SER A 99 -0.59 -8.72 7.93
CA SER A 99 -0.70 -9.18 6.55
C SER A 99 -0.55 -8.06 5.51
N GLU A 100 -0.13 -8.43 4.30
CA GLU A 100 0.07 -7.55 3.14
C GLU A 100 -1.09 -6.58 2.86
N ARG A 101 -2.34 -7.02 3.08
CA ARG A 101 -3.56 -6.28 2.70
C ARG A 101 -4.06 -5.27 3.73
N GLN A 102 -3.38 -5.11 4.87
CA GLN A 102 -3.86 -4.23 5.95
C GLN A 102 -4.08 -2.77 5.53
N GLY A 103 -3.36 -2.27 4.50
CA GLY A 103 -3.46 -0.91 4.00
C GLY A 103 -4.59 -0.65 2.98
N ARG A 104 -5.45 -1.64 2.67
CA ARG A 104 -6.57 -1.44 1.74
C ARG A 104 -7.78 -0.88 2.47
N VAL A 105 -8.08 0.39 2.22
CA VAL A 105 -9.27 1.09 2.76
C VAL A 105 -10.59 0.38 2.41
N ILE A 106 -10.60 -0.42 1.34
CA ILE A 106 -11.80 -1.14 0.86
C ILE A 106 -12.12 -2.37 1.74
N ASP A 107 -11.12 -2.94 2.42
CA ASP A 107 -11.29 -4.21 3.15
C ASP A 107 -11.89 -4.02 4.55
N ASN A 108 -12.00 -2.78 5.07
CA ASN A 108 -12.57 -2.49 6.40
C ASN A 108 -14.07 -2.16 6.42
N ASP A 109 -14.71 -1.95 5.27
CA ASP A 109 -16.11 -1.50 5.23
C ASP A 109 -17.02 -2.47 4.48
N GLY A 110 -17.93 -3.08 5.23
CA GLY A 110 -18.94 -4.01 4.71
C GLY A 110 -19.79 -3.39 3.60
N ALA A 111 -20.01 -4.16 2.54
CA ALA A 111 -21.04 -4.08 1.48
C ALA A 111 -21.38 -2.72 0.80
N GLY A 112 -20.81 -1.57 1.20
CA GLY A 112 -21.18 -0.24 0.71
C GLY A 112 -20.03 0.67 0.28
N SER A 113 -18.77 0.31 0.55
CA SER A 113 -17.62 1.22 0.38
C SER A 113 -17.30 1.59 -1.07
N MET A 114 -17.61 0.72 -2.03
CA MET A 114 -17.36 0.98 -3.45
C MET A 114 -18.37 1.96 -4.04
N GLU A 115 -19.66 1.82 -3.70
CA GLU A 115 -20.73 2.68 -4.21
C GLU A 115 -20.68 4.08 -3.58
N GLN A 116 -20.28 4.16 -2.31
CA GLN A 116 -20.10 5.43 -1.62
C GLN A 116 -18.90 6.22 -2.18
N LYS A 117 -17.79 5.55 -2.49
CA LYS A 117 -16.64 6.17 -3.14
C LYS A 117 -16.90 6.61 -4.59
N LYS A 118 -17.82 5.95 -5.31
CA LYS A 118 -18.32 6.44 -6.60
C LYS A 118 -19.15 7.72 -6.43
N MET A 119 -20.00 7.79 -5.41
CA MET A 119 -20.77 8.99 -5.11
C MET A 119 -19.88 10.17 -4.67
N GLU A 120 -18.76 9.87 -4.01
CA GLU A 120 -17.74 10.86 -3.60
C GLU A 120 -16.77 11.25 -4.74
N GLY A 121 -16.92 10.69 -5.94
CA GLY A 121 -16.18 11.10 -7.14
C GLY A 121 -14.78 10.52 -7.28
N TYR A 122 -14.44 9.45 -6.54
CA TYR A 122 -13.16 8.76 -6.66
C TYR A 122 -13.09 7.80 -7.87
N PHE A 123 -14.17 7.71 -8.65
CA PHE A 123 -14.31 6.90 -9.86
C PHE A 123 -15.00 7.66 -10.97
#